data_AF-A0AAD6RUN8-F1
#
_entry.id   AF-A0AAD6RUN8-F1
#
_cell.length_a   1.000
_cell.length_b   1.000
_cell.length_c   1.000
_cell.angle_alpha   90.00
_cell.angle_beta   90.00
_cell.angle_gamma   90.00
#
_symmetry.space_group_name_H-M   'P 1'
#
loop_
_entity.id
_entity.type
_entity.pdbx_description
1 polymer ?
#
loop_
_entity_poly.entity_id
_entity_poly.type
_entity_poly.pdbx_seq_one_letter_code
_entity_poly.pdbx_strand_id
1 'polypeptide(L)'
;MFQLTTKLQQLKRPLRQLHKHYTSSISSRVAQAKVAWVAAQYTLDENPTLQDARATERDLASKYIQLCKDEESFFKQKSRVQWLHLGDQNTNFFHKSLLHRQVRNRVHCLQDEDGNIIHDQ
;
A
#
# COMPACT_ATOMS: atom_id res chain seq x y z
N MET A 1 16.99 9.75 31.13
CA MET A 1 17.53 8.73 30.19
C MET A 1 16.45 8.29 29.21
N PHE A 2 16.34 8.90 28.02
CA PHE A 2 15.47 8.40 26.93
C PHE A 2 15.91 8.95 25.55
N GLN A 3 17.23 8.94 25.27
CA GLN A 3 17.77 9.56 24.04
C GLN A 3 17.23 8.93 22.74
N LEU A 4 16.92 7.63 22.75
CA LEU A 4 16.39 6.92 21.59
C LEU A 4 14.95 7.33 21.28
N THR A 5 14.06 7.32 22.28
CA THR A 5 12.64 7.62 22.07
C THR A 5 12.42 9.09 21.74
N THR A 6 13.21 10.01 22.31
CA THR A 6 13.17 11.43 21.91
C THR A 6 13.60 11.65 20.46
N LYS A 7 14.68 10.99 20.01
CA LYS A 7 15.10 11.02 18.60
C LYS A 7 14.02 10.44 17.66
N LEU A 8 13.39 9.33 18.03
CA LEU A 8 12.28 8.73 17.25
C LEU A 8 11.05 9.63 17.20
N GLN A 9 10.72 10.33 18.30
CA GLN A 9 9.62 11.29 18.31
C GLN A 9 9.89 12.51 17.42
N GLN A 10 11.13 12.99 17.37
CA GLN A 10 11.54 14.06 16.46
C GLN A 10 11.39 13.65 14.99
N LEU A 11 11.74 12.41 14.64
CA LEU A 11 11.60 11.87 13.28
C LEU A 11 10.14 11.67 12.84
N LYS A 12 9.20 11.54 13.78
CA LYS A 12 7.78 11.31 13.48
C LYS A 12 7.17 12.42 12.61
N ARG A 13 7.49 13.68 12.90
CA ARG A 13 6.96 14.84 12.16
C ARG A 13 7.46 14.90 10.70
N PRO A 14 8.77 14.86 10.43
CA PRO A 14 9.27 14.88 9.05
C PRO A 14 8.82 13.64 8.27
N LEU A 15 8.76 12.46 8.88
CA LEU A 15 8.25 11.26 8.19
C LEU A 15 6.76 11.38 7.80
N ARG A 16 5.93 12.01 8.65
CA ARG A 16 4.53 12.32 8.28
C ARG A 16 4.43 13.33 7.15
N GLN A 17 5.28 14.35 7.15
CA GLN A 17 5.33 15.35 6.06
C GLN A 17 5.74 14.69 4.75
N LEU A 18 6.75 13.82 4.79
CA LEU A 18 7.21 13.05 3.64
C LEU A 18 6.10 12.13 3.11
N HIS A 19 5.39 11.43 4.00
CA HIS A 19 4.23 10.62 3.60
C HIS A 19 3.14 11.48 2.93
N LYS A 20 2.80 12.63 3.52
CA LYS A 20 1.82 13.55 2.95
C LYS A 20 2.20 14.01 1.55
N HIS A 21 3.46 14.39 1.34
CA HIS A 21 3.93 14.93 0.07
C HIS A 21 3.99 13.87 -1.05
N TYR A 22 4.47 12.66 -0.75
CA TYR A 22 4.77 11.69 -1.80
C TYR A 22 3.74 10.57 -1.95
N THR A 23 3.16 10.07 -0.87
CA THR A 23 2.43 8.79 -0.88
C THR A 23 0.97 8.87 -0.44
N SER A 24 0.54 9.99 0.18
CA SER A 24 -0.83 10.10 0.71
C SER A 24 -1.94 9.98 -0.34
N SER A 25 -1.68 10.40 -1.58
CA SER A 25 -2.62 10.36 -2.70
C SER A 25 -2.15 9.48 -3.85
N ILE A 26 -1.27 8.50 -3.58
CA ILE A 26 -0.59 7.73 -4.63
C ILE A 26 -1.56 7.04 -5.60
N SER A 27 -2.65 6.44 -5.09
CA SER A 27 -3.67 5.80 -5.94
C SER A 27 -4.44 6.79 -6.81
N SER A 28 -4.71 7.99 -6.29
CA SER A 28 -5.32 9.07 -7.09
C SER A 28 -4.37 9.54 -8.18
N ARG A 29 -3.07 9.67 -7.87
CA ARG A 29 -2.04 10.04 -8.85
C ARG A 29 -1.87 8.99 -9.95
N VAL A 30 -1.90 7.70 -9.60
CA VAL A 30 -1.88 6.59 -10.57
C VAL A 30 -3.10 6.64 -11.49
N ALA A 31 -4.29 6.84 -10.91
CA ALA A 31 -5.52 6.96 -11.70
C ALA A 31 -5.47 8.14 -12.68
N GLN A 32 -5.02 9.31 -12.23
CA GLN A 32 -4.85 10.49 -13.08
C GLN A 32 -3.82 10.26 -14.19
N ALA A 33 -2.68 9.64 -13.87
CA ALA A 33 -1.66 9.31 -14.85
C ALA A 33 -2.16 8.32 -15.91
N LYS A 34 -3.00 7.35 -15.52
CA LYS A 34 -3.66 6.43 -16.45
C LYS A 34 -4.57 7.17 -17.42
N VAL A 35 -5.42 8.07 -16.90
CA VAL A 35 -6.32 8.88 -17.73
C VAL A 35 -5.55 9.74 -18.72
N ALA A 36 -4.46 10.39 -18.27
CA ALA A 36 -3.61 11.21 -19.14
C ALA A 36 -2.93 10.38 -20.24
N TRP A 37 -2.42 9.20 -19.89
CA TRP A 37 -1.82 8.29 -20.87
C TRP A 37 -2.83 7.81 -21.91
N VAL A 38 -4.03 7.39 -21.48
CA VAL A 38 -5.10 6.96 -22.39
C VAL A 38 -5.54 8.09 -23.33
N ALA A 39 -5.64 9.34 -22.84
CA ALA A 39 -5.93 10.49 -23.69
C ALA A 39 -4.86 10.72 -24.77
N ALA A 40 -3.58 10.56 -24.40
CA ALA A 40 -2.48 10.66 -25.36
C ALA A 40 -2.49 9.51 -26.40
N GLN A 41 -2.90 8.30 -26.00
CA GLN A 41 -3.09 7.18 -26.93
C GLN A 41 -4.17 7.49 -27.97
N TYR A 42 -5.35 7.95 -27.55
CA TYR A 42 -6.40 8.36 -28.48
C TYR A 42 -5.93 9.45 -29.44
N THR A 43 -5.19 10.44 -28.93
CA THR A 43 -4.64 11.53 -29.76
C THR A 43 -3.65 11.00 -30.81
N LEU A 44 -2.84 10.00 -30.46
CA LEU A 44 -1.91 9.36 -31.37
C LEU A 44 -2.62 8.50 -32.42
N ASP A 45 -3.67 7.79 -32.03
CA ASP A 45 -4.50 6.97 -32.93
C ASP A 45 -5.23 7.84 -33.97
N GLU A 46 -5.74 9.00 -33.56
CA GLU A 46 -6.37 9.98 -34.45
C GLU A 46 -5.37 10.65 -35.40
N ASN A 47 -4.11 10.86 -34.97
CA ASN A 47 -3.10 11.59 -35.75
C ASN A 47 -1.73 10.89 -35.76
N PRO A 48 -1.55 9.80 -36.54
CA PRO A 48 -0.36 8.94 -36.46
C PRO A 48 0.96 9.56 -36.95
N THR A 49 0.88 10.68 -37.67
CA THR A 49 2.00 11.42 -38.28
C THR A 49 2.55 12.54 -37.40
N LEU A 50 1.88 12.87 -36.29
CA LEU A 50 2.35 13.93 -35.39
C LEU A 50 3.57 13.42 -34.60
N GLN A 51 4.76 13.90 -34.96
CA GLN A 51 6.02 13.42 -34.40
C GLN A 51 6.10 13.60 -32.88
N ASP A 52 5.48 14.66 -32.36
CA ASP A 52 5.43 14.98 -30.93
C ASP A 52 4.42 14.11 -30.15
N ALA A 53 3.39 13.56 -30.82
CA ALA A 53 2.37 12.72 -30.18
C ALA A 53 2.97 11.40 -29.68
N ARG A 54 3.91 10.82 -30.45
CA ARG A 54 4.63 9.60 -30.05
C ARG A 54 5.58 9.82 -28.89
N ALA A 55 6.22 10.99 -28.82
CA ALA A 55 7.13 11.30 -27.71
C ALA A 55 6.34 11.55 -26.42
N THR A 56 5.26 12.33 -26.50
CA THR A 56 4.38 12.63 -25.37
C THR A 56 3.67 11.40 -24.83
N GLU A 57 3.18 10.50 -25.69
CA GLU A 57 2.59 9.22 -25.26
C GLU A 57 3.59 8.38 -24.47
N ARG A 58 4.83 8.24 -24.97
CA ARG A 58 5.88 7.47 -24.28
C ARG A 58 6.26 8.06 -22.93
N ASP A 59 6.35 9.39 -22.84
CA ASP A 59 6.65 10.07 -21.58
C ASP A 59 5.54 9.86 -20.55
N LEU A 60 4.28 9.90 -20.97
CA LEU A 60 3.13 9.64 -20.11
C LEU A 60 3.04 8.17 -19.71
N ALA A 61 3.32 7.25 -20.63
CA ALA A 61 3.41 5.81 -20.35
C ALA A 61 4.49 5.52 -19.29
N SER A 62 5.68 6.10 -19.46
CA SER A 62 6.79 5.97 -18.50
C SER A 62 6.41 6.50 -17.11
N LYS A 63 5.77 7.68 -17.03
CA LYS A 63 5.27 8.24 -15.77
C LYS A 63 4.22 7.35 -15.11
N TYR A 64 3.28 6.80 -15.88
CA TYR A 64 2.26 5.90 -15.37
C TYR A 64 2.87 4.61 -14.80
N ILE A 65 3.79 3.99 -15.53
CA ILE A 65 4.50 2.78 -15.09
C ILE A 65 5.30 3.05 -13.80
N GLN A 66 6.00 4.19 -13.72
CA GLN A 66 6.75 4.55 -12.52
C GLN A 66 5.81 4.72 -11.30
N LEU A 67 4.68 5.41 -11.47
CA LEU A 67 3.72 5.59 -10.38
C LEU A 67 3.08 4.27 -9.94
N CYS A 68 2.84 3.33 -10.86
CA CYS A 68 2.37 1.99 -10.49
C CYS A 68 3.40 1.25 -9.63
N LYS A 69 4.70 1.32 -9.97
CA LYS A 69 5.77 0.72 -9.15
C LYS A 69 5.87 1.35 -7.77
N ASP A 70 5.71 2.67 -7.68
CA ASP A 70 5.72 3.39 -6.42
C ASP A 70 4.51 3.01 -5.56
N GLU A 71 3.33 2.86 -6.17
CA GLU A 71 2.09 2.41 -5.52
C GLU A 71 2.21 0.98 -4.99
N GLU A 72 2.72 0.06 -5.80
CA GLU A 72 2.99 -1.31 -5.40
C GLU A 72 3.95 -1.35 -4.21
N SER A 73 5.06 -0.60 -4.28
CA SER A 73 6.04 -0.50 -3.20
C SER A 73 5.43 0.06 -1.93
N PHE A 74 4.58 1.08 -2.04
CA PHE A 74 3.84 1.66 -0.92
C PHE A 74 2.91 0.64 -0.26
N PHE A 75 2.10 -0.10 -1.04
CA PHE A 75 1.21 -1.11 -0.50
C PHE A 75 1.95 -2.33 0.05
N LYS A 76 3.07 -2.72 -0.56
CA LYS A 76 3.97 -3.75 -0.03
C LYS A 76 4.50 -3.37 1.35
N GLN A 77 4.93 -2.11 1.54
CA GLN A 77 5.37 -1.62 2.84
C GLN A 77 4.19 -1.55 3.85
N LYS A 78 3.04 -1.03 3.42
CA LYS A 78 1.85 -0.84 4.27
C LYS A 78 1.22 -2.14 4.74
N SER A 79 1.17 -3.14 3.87
CA SER A 79 0.63 -4.46 4.18
C SER A 79 1.51 -5.24 5.16
N ARG A 80 2.78 -4.83 5.34
CA ARG A 80 3.79 -5.53 6.18
C ARG A 80 3.88 -7.03 5.85
N VAL A 81 3.53 -7.40 4.61
CA VAL A 81 3.52 -8.80 4.16
C VAL A 81 4.97 -9.23 3.97
N GLN A 82 5.56 -9.73 5.05
CA GLN A 82 6.81 -10.50 5.02
C GLN A 82 6.60 -11.92 4.47
N TRP A 83 5.34 -12.38 4.47
CA TRP A 83 4.96 -13.76 4.15
C TRP A 83 5.28 -14.15 2.70
N LEU A 84 5.07 -13.24 1.74
CA LEU A 84 5.40 -13.46 0.32
C LEU A 84 6.91 -13.59 0.05
N HIS A 85 7.77 -13.04 0.92
CA HIS A 85 9.22 -13.08 0.73
C HIS A 85 9.90 -14.25 1.44
N LEU A 86 9.27 -14.79 2.49
CA LEU A 86 9.78 -15.93 3.25
C LEU A 86 9.34 -17.29 2.68
N GLY A 87 8.46 -17.29 1.67
CA GLY A 87 7.88 -18.50 1.09
C GLY A 87 7.03 -19.28 2.09
N ASP A 88 6.31 -20.28 1.59
CA ASP A 88 5.53 -21.23 2.39
C ASP A 88 6.41 -22.21 3.19
N GLN A 89 7.69 -21.87 3.41
CA GLN A 89 8.68 -22.70 4.09
C GLN A 89 8.47 -22.70 5.60
N ASN A 90 7.28 -23.05 6.09
CA ASN A 90 7.01 -23.54 7.45
C ASN A 90 7.82 -22.83 8.56
N THR A 91 8.02 -21.51 8.44
CA THR A 91 9.02 -20.84 9.26
C THR A 91 8.45 -20.73 10.68
N ASN A 92 9.32 -20.82 11.69
CA ASN A 92 8.90 -20.68 13.09
C ASN A 92 8.17 -19.33 13.33
N PHE A 93 8.47 -18.31 12.52
CA PHE A 93 7.77 -17.03 12.50
C PHE A 93 6.33 -17.11 11.96
N PHE A 94 6.07 -17.94 10.96
CA PHE A 94 4.73 -18.16 10.40
C PHE A 94 3.78 -18.77 11.44
N HIS A 95 4.22 -19.85 12.09
CA HIS A 95 3.46 -20.51 13.16
C HIS A 95 3.19 -19.55 14.32
N LYS A 96 4.19 -18.76 14.73
CA LYS A 96 4.00 -17.72 15.77
C LYS A 96 3.02 -16.62 15.33
N SER A 97 3.06 -16.18 14.08
CA SER A 97 2.13 -15.18 13.54
C SER A 97 0.70 -15.69 13.48
N LEU A 98 0.51 -16.96 13.10
CA LEU A 98 -0.79 -17.63 13.11
C LEU A 98 -1.34 -17.76 14.53
N LEU A 99 -0.53 -18.25 15.48
CA LEU A 99 -0.92 -18.37 16.89
C LEU A 99 -1.33 -17.00 17.47
N HIS A 100 -0.57 -15.94 17.19
CA HIS A 100 -0.91 -14.59 17.63
C HIS A 100 -2.25 -14.11 17.04
N ARG A 101 -2.53 -14.44 15.78
CA ARG A 101 -3.80 -14.08 15.13
C ARG A 101 -4.97 -14.91 15.68
N GLN A 102 -4.76 -16.19 15.97
CA GLN A 102 -5.74 -17.06 16.61
C GLN A 102 -6.10 -16.58 18.02
N VAL A 103 -5.11 -16.20 18.83
CA VAL A 103 -5.34 -15.62 20.17
C VAL A 103 -6.10 -14.30 20.05
N ARG A 104 -5.71 -13.41 19.14
CA ARG A 104 -6.39 -12.12 18.95
C ARG A 104 -7.84 -12.27 18.48
N ASN A 105 -8.11 -13.25 17.64
CA ASN A 105 -9.44 -13.50 17.09
C ASN A 105 -10.24 -14.51 17.93
N ARG A 106 -9.72 -14.94 19.08
CA ARG A 106 -10.45 -15.84 19.96
C ARG A 106 -11.65 -15.09 20.52
N VAL A 107 -12.83 -15.64 20.27
CA VAL A 107 -14.07 -15.14 20.84
C VAL A 107 -14.11 -15.56 22.29
N HIS A 108 -13.95 -14.60 23.21
CA HIS A 108 -13.91 -14.87 24.65
C HIS A 108 -15.31 -15.04 25.27
N CYS A 109 -16.31 -14.40 24.67
CA CYS A 109 -17.69 -14.53 25.07
C CYS A 109 -18.63 -14.27 23.89
N LEU A 110 -19.78 -14.91 23.96
CA LEU A 110 -20.91 -14.67 23.07
C LEU A 110 -22.04 -14.10 23.92
N GLN A 111 -22.66 -13.01 23.44
CA GLN A 111 -23.81 -12.40 24.10
C GLN A 111 -25.05 -12.66 23.25
N ASP A 112 -26.09 -13.18 23.89
CA ASP A 112 -27.39 -13.44 23.26
C ASP A 112 -28.27 -12.17 23.25
N GLU A 113 -29.36 -12.17 22.49
CA GLU A 113 -30.28 -11.03 22.35
C GLU A 113 -30.92 -10.60 23.68
N ASP A 114 -31.06 -11.53 24.63
CA ASP A 114 -31.54 -11.29 26.00
C ASP A 114 -30.46 -10.76 26.96
N GLY A 115 -29.25 -10.51 26.47
CA GLY A 115 -28.14 -9.94 27.23
C GLY A 115 -27.33 -10.95 28.06
N ASN A 116 -27.63 -12.25 27.96
CA ASN A 116 -26.88 -13.31 28.64
C ASN A 116 -25.52 -13.54 27.97
N ILE A 117 -24.45 -13.59 28.77
CA ILE A 117 -23.06 -13.74 28.29
C ILE A 117 -22.59 -15.18 28.55
N ILE A 118 -22.32 -15.92 27.49
CA ILE A 118 -21.73 -17.26 27.52
C ILE A 118 -20.23 -17.11 27.34
N HIS A 119 -19.45 -17.55 28.33
CA HIS A 119 -17.99 -17.55 28.28
C HIS A 119 -17.47 -18.88 27.72
N ASP A 120 -16.46 -18.80 26.85
CA ASP A 120 -15.69 -19.97 26.40
C ASP A 120 -14.78 -20.43 27.56
N GLN A 121 -14.96 -21.67 28.06
CA GLN A 121 -14.17 -22.24 29.17
C GLN A 121 -12.70 -22.46 28.80
#